data_AF-A0AAD8LRA9-F1
#
_entry.id   AF-A0AAD8LRA9-F1
#
_cell.length_a   1.000
_cell.length_b   1.000
_cell.length_c   1.000
_cell.angle_alpha   90.00
_cell.angle_beta   90.00
_cell.angle_gamma   90.00
#
_symmetry.space_group_name_H-M   'P 1'
#
loop_
_entity.id
_entity.type
_entity.pdbx_description
1 polymer ?
#
loop_
_entity_poly.entity_id
_entity_poly.type
_entity_poly.pdbx_seq_one_letter_code
_entity_poly.pdbx_strand_id
1 'polypeptide(L)' 'MDASTDPVNVAIAELVGMADMLRRMRESCWNKCIAGIKDERLDPGEQSCVDRCVNKFLDVHTMIGTRLQEASKAMQQ' A
#
# COMPACT_ATOMS: atom_id res chain seq x y z
N MET A 1 22.97 -19.89 15.09
CA MET A 1 21.70 -19.82 14.34
C MET A 1 21.33 -18.36 14.33
N ASP A 2 21.73 -17.66 13.27
CA ASP A 2 21.49 -16.23 13.12
C ASP A 2 20.01 -16.05 12.79
N ALA A 3 19.25 -15.45 13.71
CA ALA A 3 17.80 -15.29 13.58
C ALA A 3 17.39 -14.33 12.44
N SER A 4 18.36 -13.74 11.74
CA SER A 4 18.18 -12.66 10.77
C SER A 4 17.99 -13.11 9.31
N THR A 5 18.15 -14.40 8.98
CA THR A 5 18.06 -14.90 7.58
C THR A 5 17.31 -16.24 7.46
N ASP A 6 16.39 -16.54 8.39
CA ASP A 6 15.49 -17.69 8.21
C ASP A 6 14.57 -17.42 7.00
N PRO A 7 14.61 -18.25 5.95
CA PRO A 7 13.78 -18.06 4.75
C PRO A 7 12.28 -18.01 5.08
N VAL A 8 11.82 -18.67 6.14
CA VAL A 8 10.44 -18.59 6.59
C VAL A 8 10.12 -17.20 7.14
N ASN A 9 11.01 -16.61 7.94
CA ASN A 9 10.80 -15.28 8.51
C ASN A 9 10.83 -14.19 7.44
N VAL A 10 11.66 -14.33 6.39
CA VAL A 10 11.66 -13.41 5.24
C VAL A 10 10.33 -13.48 4.49
N ALA A 11 9.84 -14.68 4.19
CA ALA A 11 8.55 -14.85 3.52
C ALA A 11 7.38 -14.28 4.36
N ILE A 12 7.40 -14.48 5.68
CA ILE A 12 6.41 -13.87 6.58
C ILE A 12 6.50 -12.34 6.54
N ALA A 13 7.70 -11.77 6.58
CA ALA A 13 7.90 -10.33 6.52
C ALA A 13 7.35 -9.73 5.21
N GLU A 14 7.57 -10.40 4.08
CA GLU A 14 7.00 -9.98 2.78
C GLU A 14 5.47 -10.01 2.80
N LEU A 15 4.86 -11.09 3.30
CA LEU A 15 3.40 -11.21 3.40
C LEU A 15 2.79 -10.16 4.32
N VAL A 16 3.41 -9.91 5.48
CA VAL A 16 2.96 -8.88 6.43
C VAL A 16 3.09 -7.48 5.81
N GLY A 17 4.17 -7.22 5.07
CA GLY A 17 4.36 -5.97 4.35
C GLY A 17 3.28 -5.74 3.29
N MET A 18 2.97 -6.75 2.48
CA MET A 18 1.90 -6.69 1.48
C MET A 18 0.52 -6.48 2.12
N ALA A 19 0.25 -7.16 3.24
CA ALA A 19 -1.00 -7.03 3.96
C ALA A 19 -1.19 -5.61 4.54
N ASP A 20 -0.14 -5.01 5.11
CA ASP A 20 -0.20 -3.63 5.62
C ASP A 20 -0.42 -2.63 4.48
N MET A 21 0.23 -2.85 3.33
CA MET A 21 0.05 -2.02 2.14
C MET A 21 -1.42 -2.04 1.66
N LEU A 22 -2.02 -3.23 1.54
CA LEU A 22 -3.43 -3.39 1.16
C LEU A 22 -4.38 -2.74 2.18
N ARG A 23 -4.10 -2.88 3.48
CA ARG A 23 -4.89 -2.27 4.55
C ARG A 23 -4.90 -0.74 4.43
N ARG A 24 -3.72 -0.12 4.27
CA ARG A 24 -3.58 1.34 4.11
C ARG A 24 -4.22 1.84 2.82
N MET A 25 -4.08 1.10 1.73
CA MET A 25 -4.69 1.44 0.44
C MET A 25 -6.22 1.46 0.57
N ARG A 26 -6.80 0.41 1.13
CA ARG A 26 -8.24 0.30 1.38
C ARG A 26 -8.74 1.47 2.22
N GLU A 27 -8.10 1.77 3.35
CA GLU A 27 -8.48 2.90 4.23
C GLU A 27 -8.39 4.24 3.51
N SER A 28 -7.30 4.47 2.79
CA SER A 28 -7.07 5.71 2.04
C SER A 28 -8.13 5.90 0.95
N CYS A 29 -8.38 4.89 0.13
CA CYS A 29 -9.35 4.99 -0.96
C CYS A 29 -10.79 5.04 -0.47
N TRP A 30 -11.12 4.32 0.60
CA TRP A 30 -12.41 4.45 1.25
C TRP A 30 -12.66 5.88 1.71
N ASN A 31 -11.74 6.45 2.50
CA ASN A 31 -11.88 7.81 3.04
C ASN A 31 -11.88 8.91 1.97
N LYS A 32 -11.24 8.66 0.82
CA LYS A 32 -11.18 9.63 -0.29
C LYS A 32 -12.39 9.58 -1.22
N CYS A 33 -12.92 8.39 -1.46
CA CYS A 33 -13.92 8.17 -2.51
C CYS A 33 -15.33 7.94 -1.98
N ILE A 34 -15.48 7.47 -0.73
CA ILE A 34 -16.78 7.15 -0.14
C ILE A 34 -17.11 8.19 0.94
N ALA A 35 -17.93 9.18 0.58
CA ALA A 35 -18.34 10.23 1.52
C ALA A 35 -19.38 9.74 2.55
N GLY A 36 -20.06 8.64 2.25
CA GLY A 36 -21.05 7.99 3.11
C GLY A 36 -21.81 6.92 2.34
N ILE A 37 -22.30 5.90 3.05
CA ILE A 37 -23.03 4.79 2.43
C ILE A 37 -24.49 5.20 2.27
N LYS A 38 -24.94 5.36 1.02
CA LYS A 38 -26.34 5.67 0.69
C LYS A 38 -27.11 4.45 0.18
N ASP A 39 -26.41 3.55 -0.50
CA ASP A 39 -26.92 2.32 -1.13
C ASP A 39 -25.88 1.21 -0.96
N GLU A 40 -26.25 -0.04 -1.20
CA GLU A 40 -25.38 -1.21 -1.19
C GLU A 40 -24.40 -1.23 -2.39
N ARG A 41 -24.71 -0.47 -3.45
CA ARG A 41 -23.92 -0.39 -4.67
C ARG A 41 -23.19 0.93 -4.75
N LEU A 42 -21.94 0.88 -5.20
CA LEU A 42 -21.16 2.07 -5.49
C LEU A 42 -21.75 2.80 -6.69
N ASP A 43 -21.91 4.11 -6.57
CA ASP A 43 -22.30 4.95 -7.70
C ASP A 43 -21.18 4.94 -8.76
N PRO A 44 -21.48 5.17 -10.06
CA PRO A 44 -20.45 5.18 -11.11
C PRO A 44 -19.28 6.14 -10.83
N GLY A 45 -19.55 7.25 -10.12
CA GLY A 45 -18.53 8.19 -9.66
C GLY A 45 -17.63 7.62 -8.57
N GLU A 46 -18.17 6.88 -7.61
CA GLU A 46 -17.42 6.21 -6.55
C GLU A 46 -16.56 5.09 -7.14
N GLN A 47 -17.10 4.29 -8.06
CA GLN A 47 -16.35 3.26 -8.78
C GLN A 47 -15.14 3.86 -9.52
N SER A 48 -15.36 4.88 -10.36
CA SER A 48 -14.25 5.54 -11.07
C SER A 48 -13.26 6.22 -10.13
N CYS A 49 -13.71 6.77 -9.01
CA CYS A 49 -12.81 7.33 -8.00
C CYS A 49 -11.92 6.26 -7.38
N VAL A 50 -12.49 5.12 -6.97
CA VAL A 50 -11.75 4.01 -6.35
C VAL A 50 -10.69 3.48 -7.33
N ASP A 51 -11.04 3.27 -8.61
CA ASP A 51 -10.09 2.84 -9.64
C ASP A 51 -8.91 3.81 -9.76
N ARG A 52 -9.19 5.11 -9.86
CA ARG A 52 -8.15 6.15 -9.93
C ARG A 52 -7.32 6.22 -8.64
N CYS A 53 -7.96 6.03 -7.49
CA CYS A 53 -7.30 6.08 -6.20
C CYS A 53 -6.29 4.94 -6.04
N VAL A 54 -6.69 3.71 -6.37
CA VAL A 54 -5.81 2.53 -6.31
C VAL A 54 -4.60 2.73 -7.21
N ASN A 55 -4.81 3.15 -8.46
CA ASN A 55 -3.72 3.45 -9.39
C ASN A 55 -2.74 4.49 -8.81
N LYS A 56 -3.26 5.63 -8.35
CA LYS A 56 -2.44 6.69 -7.73
C LYS A 56 -1.72 6.21 -6.47
N PHE A 57 -2.36 5.38 -5.65
CA PHE A 57 -1.76 4.84 -4.44
C PHE A 57 -0.55 3.97 -4.77
N LEU A 58 -0.66 3.09 -5.77
CA LEU A 58 0.43 2.24 -6.22
C LEU A 58 1.58 3.05 -6.85
N ASP A 59 1.27 4.08 -7.63
CA ASP A 59 2.27 5.00 -8.19
C ASP A 59 3.07 5.68 -7.08
N VAL A 60 2.35 6.25 -6.09
CA VAL A 60 2.98 6.92 -4.94
C VAL A 60 3.75 5.92 -4.07
N HIS A 61 3.20 4.73 -3.82
CA HIS A 61 3.88 3.69 -3.06
C HIS A 61 5.21 3.30 -3.72
N THR A 62 5.21 3.12 -5.05
CA THR A 62 6.43 2.80 -5.82
C THR A 62 7.44 3.93 -5.74
N MET A 63 6.99 5.17 -5.96
CA MET A 63 7.85 6.36 -5.87
C MET A 63 8.51 6.49 -4.50
N ILE A 64 7.74 6.35 -3.42
CA ILE A 64 8.26 6.40 -2.04
C ILE A 64 9.24 5.24 -1.81
N GLY A 65 8.93 4.04 -2.29
CA GLY A 65 9.81 2.88 -2.21
C GLY A 65 11.18 3.15 -2.84
N THR A 66 11.21 3.74 -4.05
CA THR A 66 12.46 4.13 -4.71
C THR A 66 13.24 5.15 -3.89
N ARG A 67 12.59 6.21 -3.39
CA ARG A 67 13.26 7.24 -2.57
C ARG A 67 13.80 6.69 -1.27
N LEU A 68 13.09 5.77 -0.62
CA LEU A 68 13.54 5.13 0.61
C LEU A 68 14.80 4.28 0.37
N GLN A 69 14.84 3.54 -0.74
CA GLN A 69 16.02 2.76 -1.14
C GLN A 69 17.23 3.65 -1.47
N GLU A 70 17.01 4.79 -2.14
CA GLU A 70 18.05 5.78 -2.40
C GLU A 70 18.60 6.35 -1.09
N ALA A 71 17.72 6.74 -0.16
CA ALA A 71 18.09 7.28 1.14
C ALA A 71 18.83 6.25 2.02
N SER A 72 18.40 4.98 2.02
CA SER A 72 19.07 3.93 2.79
C SER A 72 20.48 3.65 2.29
N LYS A 73 20.71 3.73 0.97
CA LYS A 73 22.05 3.59 0.39
C LYS A 73 22.95 4.78 0.75
N ALA A 74 22.40 6.00 0.77
CA ALA A 74 23.13 7.20 1.15
C ALA A 74 23.54 7.23 2.63
N MET A 75 22.73 6.66 3.53
CA MET A 75 23.06 6.59 4.98
C MET A 75 24.13 5.54 5.34
N GLN A 76 24.45 4.61 4.43
CA GLN A 76 25.49 3.58 4.65
C GLN A 76 26.89 4.03 4.19
N GLN A 77 27.02 5.27 3.71
CA GLN A 77 28.28 5.91 3.31
C GLN A 77 28.63 7.03 4.29
#